data_AF-X1UUP5-F1
#
_entry.id   AF-X1UUP5-F1
#
_cell.length_a   1.000
_cell.length_b   1.000
_cell.length_c   1.000
_cell.angle_alpha   90.00
_cell.angle_beta   90.00
_cell.angle_gamma   90.00
#
_symmetry.space_group_name_H-M   'P 1'
#
loop_
_entity.id
_entity.type
_entity.pdbx_description
1 polymer ?
#
loop_
_entity_poly.entity_id
_entity_poly.type
_entity_poly.pdbx_seq_one_letter_code
_entity_poly.pdbx_strand_id
1 'polypeptide(L)'
;MLQQINKKFLNLPKIACGGFATGESLAAALSLGAGAVAMGSRFIASNQSEFHEKYKALIPPGNPQDTGLYTGSFGPIRLYKNEYALSHPAPSSKEEMIAYEN
;
A
#
# COMPACT_ATOMS: atom_id res chain seq x y z
N MET A 1 -7.19 1.05 -13.25
CA MET A 1 -7.20 2.37 -12.60
C MET A 1 -6.19 3.34 -13.23
N LEU A 2 -4.88 3.05 -13.28
CA LEU A 2 -3.86 3.95 -13.89
C LEU A 2 -4.20 4.40 -15.32
N GLN A 3 -4.58 3.46 -16.21
CA GLN A 3 -4.98 3.78 -17.58
C GLN A 3 -6.22 4.70 -17.66
N GLN A 4 -7.14 4.62 -16.69
CA GLN A 4 -8.32 5.49 -16.64
C GLN A 4 -7.91 6.92 -16.24
N ILE A 5 -6.98 7.06 -15.29
CA ILE A 5 -6.40 8.35 -14.90
C ILE A 5 -5.66 8.97 -16.08
N ASN A 6 -4.90 8.18 -16.85
CA ASN A 6 -4.18 8.67 -18.02
C ASN A 6 -5.11 9.24 -19.09
N LYS A 7 -6.29 8.63 -19.29
CA LYS A 7 -7.31 9.16 -20.21
C LYS A 7 -7.91 10.49 -19.71
N LYS A 8 -8.13 10.62 -18.40
CA LYS A 8 -8.77 11.81 -17.82
C LYS A 8 -7.82 13.00 -17.69
N PHE A 9 -6.54 12.74 -17.41
CA PHE A 9 -5.54 13.76 -17.12
C PHE A 9 -4.31 13.59 -18.00
N LEU A 10 -4.43 13.83 -19.30
CA LEU A 10 -3.40 13.54 -20.30
C LEU A 10 -2.04 14.18 -20.00
N ASN A 11 -2.03 15.46 -19.61
CA ASN A 11 -0.81 16.28 -19.56
C ASN A 11 -0.14 16.38 -18.18
N LEU A 12 -0.71 15.76 -17.14
CA LEU A 12 -0.10 15.79 -15.80
C LEU A 12 0.89 14.64 -15.63
N PRO A 13 2.03 14.83 -14.94
CA PRO A 13 2.88 13.72 -14.51
C PRO A 13 2.12 12.79 -13.56
N LYS A 14 2.31 11.46 -13.69
CA LYS A 14 1.68 10.47 -12.80
C LYS A 14 2.74 9.63 -12.13
N ILE A 15 2.57 9.45 -10.83
CA ILE A 15 3.39 8.56 -10.02
C ILE A 15 2.50 7.38 -9.60
N ALA A 16 2.81 6.18 -10.07
CA ALA A 16 2.10 4.98 -9.65
C ALA A 16 2.55 4.57 -8.24
N CYS A 17 1.62 4.21 -7.36
CA CYS A 17 1.91 3.86 -5.97
C CYS A 17 1.20 2.55 -5.58
N GLY A 18 1.86 1.76 -4.74
CA GLY A 18 1.34 0.50 -4.21
C GLY A 18 1.70 -0.71 -5.06
N GLY A 19 2.46 -1.66 -4.48
CA GLY A 19 2.79 -2.94 -5.13
C GLY A 19 4.04 -2.93 -6.03
N PHE A 20 4.82 -1.84 -6.07
CA PHE A 20 6.06 -1.75 -6.83
C PHE A 20 7.27 -2.04 -5.93
N ALA A 21 8.14 -2.96 -6.35
CA ALA A 21 9.31 -3.39 -5.56
C ALA A 21 10.53 -3.85 -6.40
N THR A 22 10.36 -4.04 -7.72
CA THR A 22 11.41 -4.53 -8.63
C THR A 22 11.47 -3.71 -9.92
N GLY A 23 12.53 -3.89 -10.71
CA GLY A 23 12.71 -3.22 -11.99
C GLY A 23 11.62 -3.56 -13.01
N GLU A 24 11.14 -4.81 -13.01
CA GLU A 24 10.04 -5.27 -13.87
C GLU A 24 8.74 -4.55 -13.52
N SER A 25 8.46 -4.37 -12.23
CA SER A 25 7.27 -3.64 -11.78
C SER A 25 7.34 -2.15 -12.17
N LEU A 26 8.54 -1.56 -12.16
CA LEU A 26 8.77 -0.21 -12.66
C LEU A 26 8.55 -0.13 -14.18
N ALA A 27 9.13 -1.05 -14.95
CA ALA A 27 8.95 -1.10 -16.40
C ALA A 27 7.47 -1.22 -16.76
N ALA A 28 6.71 -2.07 -16.08
CA ALA A 28 5.27 -2.21 -16.27
C ALA A 28 4.52 -0.89 -15.97
N ALA A 29 4.85 -0.18 -14.89
CA ALA A 29 4.25 1.12 -14.59
C ALA A 29 4.53 2.16 -15.69
N LEU A 30 5.77 2.23 -16.18
CA LEU A 30 6.16 3.12 -17.26
C LEU A 30 5.41 2.79 -18.55
N SER A 31 5.31 1.51 -18.93
CA SER A 31 4.53 1.07 -20.10
C SER A 31 3.05 1.40 -19.98
N LEU A 32 2.50 1.45 -18.76
CA LEU A 32 1.11 1.85 -18.51
C LEU A 32 0.92 3.38 -18.51
N GLY A 33 1.98 4.16 -18.68
CA GLY A 33 1.95 5.63 -18.82
C GLY A 33 2.18 6.40 -17.52
N ALA A 34 2.74 5.77 -16.48
CA ALA A 34 3.29 6.49 -15.34
C ALA A 34 4.66 7.09 -15.70
N GLY A 35 5.03 8.21 -15.08
CA GLY A 35 6.38 8.78 -15.19
C GLY A 35 7.34 8.28 -14.11
N ALA A 36 6.81 7.79 -12.99
CA ALA A 36 7.58 7.25 -11.88
C ALA A 36 6.74 6.28 -11.04
N VAL A 37 7.39 5.62 -10.07
CA VAL A 37 6.72 4.83 -9.03
C VAL A 37 7.10 5.34 -7.64
N ALA A 38 6.17 5.24 -6.69
CA ALA A 38 6.41 5.46 -5.27
C ALA A 38 6.36 4.11 -4.54
N MET A 39 7.37 3.86 -3.70
CA MET A 39 7.53 2.61 -2.97
C MET A 39 7.51 2.85 -1.46
N GLY A 40 6.77 2.02 -0.72
CA GLY A 40 6.76 2.03 0.75
C GLY A 40 7.53 0.83 1.31
N SER A 41 6.90 -0.34 1.32
CA SER A 41 7.44 -1.57 1.91
C SER A 41 8.85 -1.93 1.43
N ARG A 42 9.18 -1.67 0.15
CA ARG A 42 10.53 -1.90 -0.40
C ARG A 42 11.61 -1.05 0.27
N PHE A 43 11.30 0.19 0.64
CA PHE A 43 12.24 1.08 1.36
C PHE A 43 12.30 0.77 2.85
N ILE A 44 11.21 0.27 3.45
CA ILE A 44 11.27 -0.25 4.81
C ILE A 44 12.25 -1.44 4.89
N ALA A 45 12.24 -2.33 3.91
CA ALA A 45 13.17 -3.47 3.84
C ALA A 45 14.61 -3.09 3.41
N SER A 46 14.99 -1.81 3.41
CA SER A 46 16.36 -1.37 3.10
C SER A 46 17.26 -1.34 4.33
N ASN A 47 18.57 -1.40 4.14
CA ASN A 47 19.54 -1.38 5.25
C ASN A 47 19.50 -0.04 6.02
N GLN A 48 19.26 1.06 5.31
CA GLN A 48 19.20 2.43 5.84
C GLN A 48 17.88 2.74 6.57
N SER A 49 16.89 1.85 6.49
CA SER A 49 15.62 2.06 7.17
C SER A 49 15.80 1.96 8.69
N GLU A 50 15.29 2.97 9.39
CA GLU A 50 15.32 3.09 10.86
C GLU A 50 14.21 2.27 11.56
N PHE A 51 13.40 1.54 10.80
CA PHE A 51 12.42 0.64 11.38
C PHE A 51 13.08 -0.49 12.16
N HIS A 52 12.38 -1.00 13.17
CA HIS A 52 12.86 -2.10 14.00
C HIS A 52 13.23 -3.33 13.14
N GLU A 53 14.39 -3.95 13.41
CA GLU A 53 14.92 -5.05 12.58
C GLU A 53 13.95 -6.23 12.41
N LYS A 54 13.22 -6.58 13.49
CA LYS A 54 12.11 -7.56 13.39
C LYS A 54 11.07 -7.18 12.34
N TYR A 55 10.69 -5.91 12.23
CA TYR A 55 9.71 -5.46 11.23
C TYR A 55 10.30 -5.51 9.81
N LYS A 56 11.55 -5.09 9.64
CA LYS A 56 12.28 -5.18 8.37
C LYS A 56 12.40 -6.62 7.89
N ALA A 57 12.69 -7.56 8.80
CA ALA A 57 12.83 -8.98 8.52
C ALA A 57 11.52 -9.68 8.11
N LEU A 58 10.35 -9.13 8.46
CA LEU A 58 9.05 -9.66 8.04
C LEU A 58 8.74 -9.39 6.57
N ILE A 59 9.31 -8.33 5.97
CA ILE A 59 8.90 -7.87 4.64
C ILE A 59 9.43 -8.79 3.52
N PRO A 60 10.73 -9.15 3.44
CA PRO A 60 11.26 -9.98 2.36
C PRO A 60 10.60 -11.36 2.19
N PRO A 61 10.30 -12.13 3.27
CA PRO A 61 9.61 -13.41 3.13
C PRO A 61 8.08 -13.29 3.08
N GLY A 62 7.53 -12.09 3.30
CA GLY A 62 6.09 -11.86 3.38
C GLY A 62 5.38 -12.00 2.04
N ASN A 63 4.16 -12.52 2.08
CA ASN A 63 3.29 -12.65 0.92
C ASN A 63 2.17 -11.60 0.95
N PRO A 64 1.57 -11.23 -0.20
CA PRO A 64 0.43 -10.31 -0.24
C PRO A 64 -0.73 -10.74 0.67
N GLN A 65 -0.94 -12.05 0.81
CA GLN A 65 -1.98 -12.66 1.64
C GLN A 65 -1.72 -12.51 3.15
N ASP A 66 -0.50 -12.16 3.56
CA ASP A 66 -0.17 -11.88 4.97
C ASP A 66 -0.64 -10.49 5.39
N THR A 67 -1.15 -9.68 4.46
CA THR A 67 -1.76 -8.38 4.74
C THR A 67 -3.26 -8.39 4.46
N GLY A 68 -3.99 -7.50 5.11
CA GLY A 68 -5.42 -7.31 4.93
C GLY A 68 -5.82 -5.85 5.04
N LEU A 69 -7.05 -5.54 4.65
CA LEU A 69 -7.66 -4.25 4.95
C LEU A 69 -8.29 -4.33 6.34
N TYR A 70 -8.07 -3.31 7.15
CA TYR A 70 -8.48 -3.22 8.55
C TYR A 70 -8.92 -1.81 8.89
N THR A 71 -9.55 -1.62 10.04
CA THR A 71 -9.92 -0.31 10.55
C THR A 71 -8.70 0.36 11.19
N GLY A 72 -8.38 1.57 10.76
CA GLY A 72 -7.33 2.42 11.33
C GLY A 72 -7.92 3.74 11.83
N SER A 73 -7.10 4.55 12.51
CA SER A 73 -7.54 5.79 13.16
C SER A 73 -8.09 6.88 12.23
N PHE A 74 -7.85 6.80 10.91
CA PHE A 74 -8.28 7.80 9.94
C PHE A 74 -8.99 7.17 8.72
N GLY A 75 -9.57 5.98 8.90
CA GLY A 75 -10.14 5.21 7.81
C GLY A 75 -9.47 3.85 7.60
N PRO A 76 -9.81 3.17 6.49
CA PRO A 76 -9.30 1.83 6.21
C PRO A 76 -7.80 1.86 5.93
N ILE A 77 -7.06 0.99 6.62
CA ILE A 77 -5.62 0.84 6.50
C ILE A 77 -5.26 -0.59 6.12
N ARG A 78 -4.19 -0.76 5.33
CA ARG A 78 -3.62 -2.08 5.05
C ARG A 78 -2.56 -2.41 6.08
N LEU A 79 -2.75 -3.49 6.84
CA LEU A 79 -1.82 -3.95 7.87
C LEU A 79 -1.40 -5.39 7.66
N TYR A 80 -0.29 -5.77 8.27
CA TYR A 80 0.10 -7.17 8.44
C TYR A 80 -0.88 -7.87 9.38
N LYS A 81 -1.21 -9.13 9.10
CA LYS A 81 -2.07 -9.96 9.94
C LYS A 81 -1.40 -10.21 11.29
N ASN A 82 -1.96 -9.64 12.33
CA ASN A 82 -1.59 -9.87 13.73
C ASN A 82 -2.84 -9.71 14.61
N GLU A 83 -2.70 -9.93 15.92
CA GLU A 83 -3.81 -9.83 16.88
C GLU A 83 -4.50 -8.46 16.83
N TYR A 84 -3.72 -7.38 16.74
CA TYR A 84 -4.25 -6.02 16.62
C TYR A 84 -5.12 -5.86 15.36
N ALA A 85 -4.62 -6.26 14.19
CA ALA A 85 -5.37 -6.17 12.94
C ALA A 85 -6.65 -7.02 12.98
N LEU A 86 -6.59 -8.24 13.54
CA LEU A 86 -7.76 -9.11 13.65
C LEU A 86 -8.83 -8.56 14.59
N SER A 87 -8.45 -7.81 15.63
CA SER A 87 -9.41 -7.12 16.51
C SER A 87 -10.05 -5.87 15.88
N HIS A 88 -9.53 -5.40 14.74
CA HIS A 88 -10.01 -4.22 14.01
C HIS A 88 -10.37 -4.57 12.56
N PRO A 89 -11.39 -5.41 12.32
CA PRO A 89 -11.77 -5.82 10.96
C PRO A 89 -12.09 -4.61 10.08
N ALA A 90 -11.92 -4.76 8.76
CA ALA A 90 -12.28 -3.68 7.84
C ALA A 90 -13.78 -3.36 7.95
N PRO A 91 -14.13 -2.07 7.90
CA PRO A 91 -15.54 -1.64 7.85
C PRO A 91 -16.19 -2.19 6.58
N SER A 92 -17.43 -2.64 6.69
CA SER A 92 -18.22 -3.08 5.53
C SER A 92 -18.96 -1.91 4.86
N SER A 93 -19.17 -0.82 5.59
CA SER A 93 -19.91 0.36 5.14
C SER A 93 -19.28 1.68 5.59
N LYS A 94 -19.69 2.79 4.98
CA LYS A 94 -19.23 4.14 5.35
C LYS A 94 -19.80 4.54 6.71
N GLU A 95 -21.02 4.10 6.99
CA GLU A 95 -21.77 4.34 8.22
C GLU A 95 -21.05 3.69 9.42
N GLU A 96 -20.57 2.45 9.25
CA GLU A 96 -19.75 1.77 10.26
C GLU A 96 -18.45 2.52 10.57
N MET A 97 -17.79 3.09 9.56
CA MET A 97 -16.58 3.90 9.80
C MET A 97 -16.88 5.18 10.58
N ILE A 98 -17.94 5.89 10.22
CA ILE A 98 -18.33 7.11 10.94
C ILE A 98 -18.66 6.77 12.39
N ALA A 99 -19.33 5.64 12.66
CA ALA A 99 -19.62 5.20 14.01
C ALA A 99 -18.37 4.82 14.83
N TYR A 100 -17.29 4.37 14.18
CA TYR A 100 -16.02 4.05 14.84
C TYR A 100 -15.20 5.30 15.21
N GLU A 101 -15.34 6.39 14.44
CA GLU A 101 -14.63 7.66 14.67
C GLU A 101 -15.28 8.55 15.75
N ASN A 102 -16.53 8.27 16.15
CA ASN A 102 -17.30 9.03 17.16
C ASN A 102 -17.36 8.30 18.50
#